data_AF-A0A6A6HUI1-F1
#
_entry.id   AF-A0A6A6HUI1-F1
#
_cell.length_a   1.000
_cell.length_b   1.000
_cell.length_c   1.000
_cell.angle_alpha   90.00
_cell.angle_beta   90.00
_cell.angle_gamma   90.00
#
_symmetry.space_group_name_H-M   'P 1'
#
loop_
_entity.id
_entity.type
_entity.pdbx_description
1 polymer ?
#
loop_
_entity_poly.entity_id
_entity_poly.type
_entity_poly.pdbx_seq_one_letter_code
_entity_poly.pdbx_strand_id
1 'polypeptide(L)'
;MADPTAKATVWSETPTRRYLTTPASFIKVAIPPSNMDEWNKAPLNEARLLNERAALDFISTHTTIPVPKVLSSGRNKDGQVYLETEWIDGTSCDNAENQCRMPAGQKHNDGGICYTCGEIAMSNVARFIENQVLPQLNSLRSTTAGFQGNIIPPPLVLEDDKRLEWVSKGTEKRDRVFCHGDLIYHNVLVHRKTLQPVALID
;
A
#
# COMPACT_ATOMS: atom_id res chain seq x y z
N MET A 1 20.59 -9.84 -9.87
CA MET A 1 20.46 -8.37 -9.80
C MET A 1 21.19 -7.86 -8.57
N ALA A 2 21.68 -6.62 -8.59
CA ALA A 2 22.28 -6.01 -7.40
C ALA A 2 21.20 -5.75 -6.33
N ASP A 3 21.54 -5.88 -5.06
CA ASP A 3 20.66 -5.58 -3.93
C ASP A 3 20.31 -4.08 -3.92
N PRO A 4 19.04 -3.68 -4.16
CA PRO A 4 18.66 -2.28 -4.27
C PRO A 4 18.73 -1.55 -2.93
N THR A 5 18.67 -2.27 -1.80
CA THR A 5 18.73 -1.67 -0.46
C THR A 5 20.10 -1.04 -0.16
N ALA A 6 21.17 -1.55 -0.77
CA ALA A 6 22.54 -1.11 -0.52
C ALA A 6 22.87 0.32 -0.99
N LYS A 7 22.02 0.91 -1.85
CA LYS A 7 22.20 2.27 -2.39
C LYS A 7 21.08 3.23 -1.96
N ALA A 8 20.14 2.77 -1.16
CA ALA A 8 18.96 3.53 -0.77
C ALA A 8 19.20 4.27 0.55
N THR A 9 18.48 5.37 0.74
CA THR A 9 18.46 6.13 1.99
C THR A 9 17.29 5.67 2.84
N VAL A 10 17.49 5.52 4.15
CA VAL A 10 16.38 5.22 5.08
C VAL A 10 15.47 6.44 5.16
N TRP A 11 14.20 6.23 4.82
CA TRP A 11 13.15 7.24 4.92
C TRP A 11 12.48 7.20 6.29
N SER A 12 12.04 6.02 6.71
CA SER A 12 11.42 5.80 8.02
C SER A 12 11.47 4.32 8.41
N GLU A 13 11.16 4.04 9.67
CA GLU A 13 11.02 2.67 10.18
C GLU A 13 9.78 2.59 11.07
N THR A 14 9.09 1.46 10.97
CA THR A 14 7.99 1.05 11.83
C THR A 14 8.35 -0.31 12.42
N PRO A 15 7.62 -0.83 13.42
CA PRO A 15 7.98 -2.11 14.02
C PRO A 15 8.01 -3.29 13.04
N THR A 16 7.30 -3.19 11.91
CA THR A 16 7.17 -4.28 10.93
C THR A 16 7.87 -4.01 9.60
N ARG A 17 8.16 -2.75 9.27
CA ARG A 17 8.70 -2.32 7.97
C ARG A 17 9.78 -1.25 8.15
N ARG A 18 10.87 -1.40 7.39
CA ARG A 18 11.81 -0.31 7.07
C ARG A 18 11.50 0.20 5.67
N TYR A 19 11.40 1.52 5.54
CA TYR A 19 11.13 2.19 4.28
C TYR A 19 12.40 2.89 3.80
N LEU A 20 12.81 2.60 2.58
CA LEU A 20 13.97 3.18 1.93
C LEU A 20 13.55 3.86 0.63
N THR A 21 14.32 4.85 0.21
CA THR A 21 14.09 5.58 -1.04
C THR A 21 15.37 5.72 -1.84
N THR A 22 15.23 5.68 -3.15
CA THR A 22 16.21 6.22 -4.11
C THR A 22 15.55 7.38 -4.86
N PRO A 23 16.27 8.13 -5.71
CA PRO A 23 15.65 9.13 -6.58
C PRO A 23 14.58 8.56 -7.53
N ALA A 24 14.56 7.24 -7.78
CA ALA A 24 13.70 6.60 -8.76
C ALA A 24 12.74 5.54 -8.17
N SER A 25 12.92 5.14 -6.91
CA SER A 25 12.17 4.01 -6.34
C SER A 25 11.88 4.16 -4.86
N PHE A 26 10.81 3.46 -4.43
CA PHE A 26 10.43 3.27 -3.04
C PHE A 26 10.58 1.80 -2.67
N ILE A 27 11.25 1.51 -1.56
CA ILE A 27 11.56 0.15 -1.13
C ILE A 27 11.00 -0.09 0.27
N LYS A 28 10.16 -1.12 0.40
CA LYS A 28 9.72 -1.68 1.68
C LYS A 28 10.59 -2.88 2.01
N VAL A 29 11.10 -2.96 3.24
CA VAL A 29 11.85 -4.12 3.76
C VAL A 29 11.15 -4.64 5.02
N ALA A 30 10.90 -5.94 5.09
CA ALA A 30 10.34 -6.57 6.28
C ALA A 30 11.36 -6.59 7.42
N ILE A 31 10.95 -6.12 8.61
CA ILE A 31 11.73 -6.30 9.83
C ILE A 31 11.66 -7.78 10.25
N PRO A 32 12.80 -8.45 10.55
CA PRO A 32 12.79 -9.83 11.01
C PRO A 32 12.13 -9.93 12.39
N PRO A 33 11.42 -11.03 12.70
CA PRO A 33 10.80 -11.23 14.01
C PRO A 33 11.79 -11.14 15.17
N SER A 34 13.06 -11.52 14.96
CA SER A 34 14.15 -11.40 15.95
C SER A 34 14.45 -9.97 16.36
N ASN A 35 14.06 -8.99 15.54
CA ASN A 35 14.34 -7.57 15.73
C ASN A 35 13.07 -6.79 16.12
N MET A 36 11.95 -7.49 16.35
CA MET A 36 10.70 -6.90 16.84
C MET A 36 10.64 -7.03 18.35
N ASP A 37 10.15 -5.99 19.05
CA ASP A 37 9.76 -6.14 20.44
C ASP A 37 8.54 -7.06 20.58
N GLU A 38 8.32 -7.60 21.79
CA GLU A 38 7.27 -8.59 22.02
C GLU A 38 5.86 -8.07 21.76
N TRP A 39 5.62 -6.78 21.97
CA TRP A 39 4.32 -6.12 21.77
C TRP A 39 4.04 -5.86 20.29
N ASN A 40 5.08 -5.75 19.48
CA ASN A 40 5.02 -5.48 18.06
C ASN A 40 5.33 -6.69 17.17
N LYS A 41 5.44 -7.89 17.75
CA LYS A 41 5.55 -9.14 16.97
C LYS A 41 4.36 -9.24 16.03
N ALA A 42 4.59 -8.99 14.74
CA ALA A 42 3.60 -9.12 13.70
C ALA A 42 3.72 -10.49 13.04
N PRO A 43 2.79 -11.43 13.30
CA PRO A 43 2.86 -12.73 12.64
C PRO A 43 2.68 -12.56 11.12
N LEU A 44 3.33 -13.46 10.37
CA LEU A 44 3.27 -13.48 8.91
C LEU A 44 3.81 -12.19 8.25
N ASN A 45 4.73 -11.48 8.92
CA ASN A 45 5.23 -10.18 8.47
C ASN A 45 5.79 -10.18 7.04
N GLU A 46 6.64 -11.17 6.73
CA GLU A 46 7.21 -11.36 5.39
C GLU A 46 6.11 -11.74 4.38
N ALA A 47 5.20 -12.64 4.75
CA ALA A 47 4.12 -13.08 3.88
C ALA A 47 3.17 -11.92 3.50
N ARG A 48 2.94 -10.96 4.41
CA ARG A 48 2.20 -9.72 4.10
C ARG A 48 2.86 -8.91 2.99
N LEU A 49 4.19 -8.77 3.03
CA LEU A 49 4.93 -8.02 2.01
C LEU A 49 4.96 -8.75 0.65
N LEU A 50 5.06 -10.08 0.68
CA LEU A 50 4.95 -10.90 -0.53
C LEU A 50 3.54 -10.85 -1.15
N ASN A 51 2.51 -10.81 -0.30
CA ASN A 51 1.13 -10.65 -0.72
C ASN A 51 0.90 -9.29 -1.38
N GLU A 52 1.42 -8.21 -0.79
CA GLU A 52 1.40 -6.87 -1.37
C GLU A 52 2.05 -6.86 -2.77
N ARG A 53 3.27 -7.41 -2.90
CA ARG A 53 3.95 -7.52 -4.19
C ARG A 53 3.08 -8.21 -5.24
N ALA A 54 2.48 -9.33 -4.88
CA ALA A 54 1.65 -10.11 -5.79
C ALA A 54 0.33 -9.36 -6.13
N ALA A 55 -0.23 -8.61 -5.18
CA ALA A 55 -1.41 -7.79 -5.39
C ALA A 55 -1.13 -6.64 -6.37
N LEU A 56 -0.02 -5.92 -6.21
CA LEU A 56 0.38 -4.85 -7.13
C LEU A 56 0.53 -5.35 -8.57
N ASP A 57 1.22 -6.49 -8.75
CA ASP A 57 1.38 -7.11 -10.07
C ASP A 57 0.02 -7.52 -10.67
N PHE A 58 -0.88 -8.05 -9.85
CA PHE A 58 -2.20 -8.48 -10.31
C PHE A 58 -3.11 -7.30 -10.67
N ILE A 59 -3.19 -6.28 -9.83
CA ILE A 59 -4.03 -5.10 -10.06
C ILE A 59 -3.54 -4.32 -11.27
N SER A 60 -2.23 -4.11 -11.42
CA SER A 60 -1.67 -3.40 -12.57
C SER A 60 -1.90 -4.12 -13.91
N THR A 61 -2.05 -5.45 -13.90
CA THR A 61 -2.26 -6.25 -15.10
C THR A 61 -3.73 -6.50 -15.45
N HIS A 62 -4.63 -6.43 -14.48
CA HIS A 62 -6.06 -6.79 -14.65
C HIS A 62 -7.02 -5.61 -14.50
N THR A 63 -6.53 -4.42 -14.20
CA THR A 63 -7.35 -3.22 -14.01
C THR A 63 -6.68 -2.00 -14.63
N THR A 64 -7.40 -0.88 -14.67
CA THR A 64 -6.83 0.44 -14.97
C THR A 64 -6.59 1.25 -13.70
N ILE A 65 -6.68 0.63 -12.51
CA ILE A 65 -6.40 1.32 -11.25
C ILE A 65 -4.91 1.66 -11.24
N PRO A 66 -4.54 2.94 -11.08
CA PRO A 66 -3.14 3.30 -10.98
C PRO A 66 -2.56 2.80 -9.65
N VAL A 67 -1.53 1.95 -9.75
CA VAL A 67 -0.75 1.44 -8.62
C VAL A 67 0.73 1.53 -8.98
N PRO A 68 1.65 1.60 -8.00
CA PRO A 68 3.09 1.56 -8.29
C PRO A 68 3.48 0.29 -9.04
N LYS A 69 4.26 0.42 -10.12
CA LYS A 69 4.88 -0.74 -10.77
C LYS A 69 5.93 -1.36 -9.86
N VAL A 70 5.90 -2.69 -9.76
CA VAL A 70 6.96 -3.45 -9.12
C VAL A 70 8.20 -3.43 -10.01
N LEU A 71 9.32 -2.96 -9.46
CA LEU A 71 10.61 -2.94 -10.16
C LEU A 71 11.46 -4.17 -9.81
N SER A 72 11.46 -4.54 -8.52
CA SER A 72 12.18 -5.70 -8.01
C SER A 72 11.56 -6.19 -6.70
N SER A 73 11.77 -7.47 -6.37
CA SER A 73 11.45 -8.03 -5.07
C SER A 73 12.32 -9.26 -4.80
N GLY A 74 12.47 -9.64 -3.54
CA GLY A 74 13.24 -10.83 -3.17
C GLY A 74 13.75 -10.76 -1.74
N ARG A 75 14.90 -11.38 -1.48
CA ARG A 75 15.65 -11.23 -0.23
C ARG A 75 16.90 -10.39 -0.47
N ASN A 76 17.18 -9.45 0.45
CA ASN A 76 18.40 -8.65 0.44
C ASN A 76 19.60 -9.48 0.95
N LYS A 77 20.80 -8.90 1.00
CA LYS A 77 22.01 -9.58 1.48
C LYS A 77 21.92 -10.09 2.92
N ASP A 78 21.09 -9.44 3.73
CA ASP A 78 20.83 -9.80 5.13
C ASP A 78 19.71 -10.84 5.27
N GLY A 79 19.20 -11.36 4.14
CA GLY A 79 18.14 -12.37 4.11
C GLY A 79 16.73 -11.81 4.33
N GLN A 80 16.53 -10.50 4.42
CA GLN A 80 15.23 -9.88 4.65
C GLN A 80 14.42 -9.75 3.36
N VAL A 81 13.11 -10.03 3.42
CA VAL A 81 12.21 -9.81 2.28
C VAL A 81 12.09 -8.31 1.99
N TYR A 82 12.18 -7.94 0.71
CA TYR A 82 11.94 -6.59 0.24
C TYR A 82 11.03 -6.53 -0.99
N LEU A 83 10.40 -5.38 -1.17
CA LEU A 83 9.62 -4.98 -2.34
C LEU A 83 10.08 -3.59 -2.78
N GLU A 84 10.55 -3.48 -4.02
CA GLU A 84 10.89 -2.21 -4.66
C GLU A 84 9.85 -1.87 -5.73
N THR A 85 9.36 -0.64 -5.66
CA THR A 85 8.37 -0.08 -6.59
C THR A 85 8.87 1.22 -7.20
N GLU A 86 8.28 1.62 -8.34
CA GLU A 86 8.56 2.94 -8.92
C GLU A 86 8.20 4.07 -7.95
N TRP A 87 9.01 5.13 -7.96
CA TRP A 87 8.66 6.32 -7.20
C TRP A 87 7.54 7.08 -7.91
N ILE A 88 6.43 7.31 -7.20
CA ILE A 88 5.32 8.13 -7.70
C ILE A 88 5.35 9.50 -7.01
N ASP A 89 5.42 10.55 -7.82
CA ASP A 89 5.42 11.92 -7.32
C ASP A 89 4.03 12.31 -6.82
N GLY A 90 3.83 12.25 -5.51
CA GLY A 90 2.58 12.62 -4.86
C GLY A 90 2.71 12.83 -3.36
N THR A 91 1.64 13.28 -2.74
CA THR A 91 1.48 13.28 -1.27
C THR A 91 0.31 12.38 -0.93
N SER A 92 0.34 11.69 0.20
CA SER A 92 -0.86 11.00 0.68
C SER A 92 -1.99 12.00 0.89
N CYS A 93 -3.24 11.55 0.70
CA CYS A 93 -4.41 12.43 0.74
C CYS A 93 -4.59 13.11 2.10
N ASP A 94 -4.31 12.42 3.20
CA ASP A 94 -4.33 12.97 4.56
C ASP A 94 -3.32 14.12 4.73
N ASN A 95 -2.16 14.03 4.10
CA ASN A 95 -1.14 15.08 4.13
C ASN A 95 -1.44 16.24 3.17
N ALA A 96 -2.50 16.17 2.36
CA ALA A 96 -2.85 17.26 1.44
C ALA A 96 -3.14 18.56 2.19
N GLU A 97 -3.71 18.47 3.40
CA GLU A 97 -4.09 19.62 4.23
C GLU A 97 -2.91 20.27 4.96
N ASN A 98 -1.74 19.64 5.05
CA ASN A 98 -0.62 20.18 5.85
C ASN A 98 -0.13 21.57 5.42
N GLN A 99 -0.48 22.00 4.20
CA GLN A 99 -0.24 23.33 3.67
C GLN A 99 -1.19 23.65 2.52
N CYS A 100 -1.38 24.92 2.20
CA CYS A 100 -2.07 25.31 0.97
C CYS A 100 -1.31 24.78 -0.27
N ARG A 101 -2.04 24.08 -1.15
CA ARG A 101 -1.52 23.43 -2.36
C ARG A 101 -1.74 24.26 -3.63
N MET A 102 -2.52 25.35 -3.52
CA MET A 102 -2.81 26.26 -4.63
C MET A 102 -1.60 27.13 -4.99
N PRO A 103 -1.49 27.55 -6.27
CA PRO A 103 -0.43 28.46 -6.72
C PRO A 103 -0.52 29.84 -6.05
N ALA A 104 0.58 30.60 -6.14
CA ALA A 104 0.63 31.98 -5.65
C ALA A 104 -0.50 32.83 -6.28
N GLY A 105 -1.18 33.63 -5.45
CA GLY A 105 -2.35 34.43 -5.86
C GLY A 105 -3.70 33.71 -5.78
N GLN A 106 -3.72 32.38 -5.57
CA GLN A 106 -4.93 31.59 -5.35
C GLN A 106 -4.87 30.80 -4.05
N LYS A 107 -3.95 31.18 -3.15
CA LYS A 107 -3.81 30.52 -1.86
C LYS A 107 -5.08 30.67 -1.05
N HIS A 108 -5.54 29.58 -0.45
CA HIS A 108 -6.61 29.61 0.54
C HIS A 108 -6.12 30.18 1.88
N ASN A 109 -4.84 30.01 2.21
CA ASN A 109 -4.20 30.58 3.38
C ASN A 109 -2.68 30.78 3.19
N ASP A 110 -2.07 31.58 4.07
CA ASP A 110 -0.65 31.96 3.97
C ASP A 110 0.32 30.99 4.63
N GLY A 111 -0.18 29.98 5.35
CA GLY A 111 0.63 28.94 6.00
C GLY A 111 -0.19 28.05 6.93
N GLY A 112 0.44 26.97 7.41
CA GLY A 112 -0.20 25.98 8.29
C GLY A 112 -1.25 25.13 7.58
N ILE A 113 -2.12 24.51 8.38
CA ILE A 113 -3.15 23.58 7.89
C ILE A 113 -4.13 24.32 6.96
N CYS A 114 -4.46 23.69 5.85
CA CYS A 114 -5.38 24.16 4.82
C CYS A 114 -6.51 23.15 4.62
N TYR A 115 -7.56 23.26 5.45
CA TYR A 115 -8.73 22.40 5.39
C TYR A 115 -9.39 22.38 4.01
N THR A 116 -9.44 23.52 3.30
CA THR A 116 -9.99 23.56 1.93
C THR A 116 -9.22 22.67 0.96
N CYS A 117 -7.88 22.59 1.06
CA CYS A 117 -7.12 21.64 0.23
C CYS A 117 -7.38 20.18 0.66
N GLY A 118 -7.50 19.94 1.97
CA GLY A 118 -7.88 18.63 2.51
C GLY A 118 -9.22 18.16 1.97
N GLU A 119 -10.27 18.98 2.06
CA GLU A 119 -11.62 18.69 1.57
C GLU A 119 -11.64 18.42 0.06
N ILE A 120 -10.93 19.22 -0.73
CA ILE A 120 -10.82 18.99 -2.18
C ILE A 120 -10.17 17.64 -2.46
N ALA A 121 -9.04 17.33 -1.80
CA ALA A 121 -8.33 16.07 -1.98
C ALA A 121 -9.19 14.88 -1.57
N MET A 122 -9.81 14.92 -0.40
CA MET A 122 -10.71 13.87 0.10
C MET A 122 -11.90 13.67 -0.84
N SER A 123 -12.52 14.74 -1.33
CA SER A 123 -13.62 14.65 -2.31
C SER A 123 -13.17 14.01 -3.62
N ASN A 124 -11.99 14.37 -4.12
CA ASN A 124 -11.44 13.75 -5.33
C ASN A 124 -11.12 12.27 -5.12
N VAL A 125 -10.53 11.90 -3.98
CA VAL A 125 -10.21 10.52 -3.62
C VAL A 125 -11.47 9.68 -3.42
N ALA A 126 -12.49 10.19 -2.73
CA ALA A 126 -13.77 9.51 -2.56
C ALA A 126 -14.40 9.18 -3.93
N ARG A 127 -14.46 10.17 -4.83
CA ARG A 127 -14.95 9.96 -6.21
C ARG A 127 -14.13 8.94 -6.99
N PHE A 128 -12.81 8.93 -6.83
CA PHE A 128 -11.94 7.94 -7.47
C PHE A 128 -12.17 6.52 -6.92
N ILE A 129 -12.30 6.39 -5.60
CA ILE A 129 -12.59 5.11 -4.95
C ILE A 129 -13.94 4.57 -5.42
N GLU A 130 -15.00 5.37 -5.31
CA GLU A 130 -16.36 4.97 -5.62
C GLU A 130 -16.56 4.65 -7.11
N ASN A 131 -16.05 5.51 -7.99
CA ASN A 131 -16.37 5.42 -9.42
C ASN A 131 -15.33 4.61 -10.23
N GLN A 132 -14.11 4.42 -9.71
CA GLN A 132 -13.05 3.74 -10.45
C GLN A 132 -12.51 2.51 -9.72
N VAL A 133 -12.15 2.62 -8.43
CA VAL A 133 -11.49 1.52 -7.71
C VAL A 133 -12.47 0.40 -7.38
N LEU A 134 -13.53 0.68 -6.64
CA LEU A 134 -14.47 -0.34 -6.15
C LEU A 134 -15.15 -1.14 -7.28
N PRO A 135 -15.63 -0.53 -8.38
CA PRO A 135 -16.23 -1.29 -9.47
C PRO A 135 -15.25 -2.28 -10.11
N GLN A 136 -13.99 -1.88 -10.28
CA GLN A 136 -12.96 -2.72 -10.86
C GLN A 136 -12.56 -3.85 -9.92
N LEU A 137 -12.31 -3.57 -8.63
CA LEU A 137 -12.02 -4.62 -7.65
C LEU A 137 -13.18 -5.62 -7.50
N ASN A 138 -14.43 -5.15 -7.55
CA ASN A 138 -15.62 -6.01 -7.51
C ASN A 138 -15.77 -6.89 -8.77
N SER A 139 -15.18 -6.49 -9.90
CA SER A 139 -15.15 -7.29 -11.13
C SER A 139 -14.13 -8.44 -11.06
N LEU A 140 -13.10 -8.31 -10.20
CA LEU A 140 -12.08 -9.33 -9.99
C LEU A 140 -12.63 -10.43 -9.08
N ARG A 141 -13.19 -11.48 -9.70
CA ARG A 141 -13.83 -12.59 -8.98
C ARG A 141 -12.99 -13.85 -8.92
N SER A 142 -13.14 -14.62 -7.85
CA SER A 142 -12.44 -15.89 -7.60
C SER A 142 -13.38 -16.95 -7.00
N THR A 143 -13.05 -18.23 -7.22
CA THR A 143 -13.65 -19.40 -6.55
C THR A 143 -12.91 -19.76 -5.25
N THR A 144 -11.73 -19.19 -5.02
CA THR A 144 -10.83 -19.53 -3.93
C THR A 144 -10.68 -18.34 -2.99
N ALA A 145 -10.76 -18.57 -1.67
CA ALA A 145 -10.54 -17.54 -0.67
C ALA A 145 -9.06 -17.17 -0.58
N GLY A 146 -8.77 -15.94 -0.13
CA GLY A 146 -7.40 -15.47 -0.04
C GLY A 146 -6.82 -15.15 -1.41
N PHE A 147 -5.72 -14.44 -1.39
CA PHE A 147 -5.08 -14.00 -2.61
C PHE A 147 -4.04 -15.03 -3.06
N GLN A 148 -4.22 -15.55 -4.28
CA GLN A 148 -3.45 -16.68 -4.80
C GLN A 148 -3.50 -17.92 -3.89
N GLY A 149 -4.63 -18.14 -3.20
CA GLY A 149 -4.81 -19.26 -2.27
C GLY A 149 -4.14 -19.06 -0.90
N ASN A 150 -3.43 -17.95 -0.69
CA ASN A 150 -2.85 -17.59 0.60
C ASN A 150 -3.85 -16.80 1.43
N ILE A 151 -4.10 -17.27 2.65
CA ILE A 151 -4.90 -16.56 3.64
C ILE A 151 -3.96 -15.92 4.65
N ILE A 152 -4.01 -14.59 4.74
CA ILE A 152 -3.36 -13.83 5.79
C ILE A 152 -4.46 -13.27 6.69
N PRO A 153 -4.66 -13.83 7.90
CA PRO A 153 -5.72 -13.35 8.78
C PRO A 153 -5.46 -11.92 9.28
N PRO A 154 -6.52 -11.21 9.70
CA PRO A 154 -6.38 -9.98 10.47
C PRO A 154 -5.55 -10.22 11.73
N PRO A 155 -4.75 -9.22 12.20
CA PRO A 155 -3.95 -9.34 13.41
C PRO A 155 -4.74 -9.85 14.63
N LEU A 156 -5.97 -9.37 14.82
CA LEU A 156 -6.83 -9.78 15.93
C LEU A 156 -7.11 -11.30 15.94
N VAL A 157 -7.29 -11.92 14.78
CA VAL A 157 -7.47 -13.38 14.70
C VAL A 157 -6.20 -14.11 15.13
N LEU A 158 -5.05 -13.55 14.77
CA LEU A 158 -3.75 -14.10 15.12
C LEU A 158 -3.39 -13.85 16.58
N GLU A 159 -4.15 -13.07 17.36
CA GLU A 159 -3.95 -12.95 18.81
C GLU A 159 -4.38 -14.24 19.52
N ASP A 160 -5.50 -14.82 19.11
CA ASP A 160 -6.06 -16.06 19.67
C ASP A 160 -5.60 -17.32 18.94
N ASP A 161 -5.50 -17.27 17.61
CA ASP A 161 -5.20 -18.43 16.77
C ASP A 161 -3.83 -18.30 16.09
N LYS A 162 -2.84 -18.99 16.66
CA LYS A 162 -1.44 -18.94 16.24
C LYS A 162 -1.08 -19.96 15.15
N ARG A 163 -2.06 -20.55 14.46
CA ARG A 163 -1.77 -21.49 13.37
C ARG A 163 -0.88 -20.85 12.31
N LEU A 164 0.17 -21.58 11.93
CA LEU A 164 1.16 -21.14 10.95
C LEU A 164 0.58 -21.10 9.52
N GLU A 165 -0.41 -21.94 9.25
CA GLU A 165 -1.02 -22.09 7.94
C GLU A 165 -2.54 -21.96 8.02
N TRP A 166 -3.09 -21.27 7.03
CA TRP A 166 -4.52 -21.02 6.89
C TRP A 166 -5.00 -21.56 5.55
N VAL A 167 -5.74 -22.67 5.61
CA VAL A 167 -6.21 -23.36 4.41
C VAL A 167 -7.30 -22.55 3.73
N SER A 168 -7.06 -22.20 2.47
CA SER A 168 -8.09 -21.57 1.65
C SER A 168 -9.25 -22.52 1.38
N LYS A 169 -10.47 -22.02 1.55
CA LYS A 169 -11.69 -22.75 1.21
C LYS A 169 -12.17 -22.34 -0.18
N GLY A 170 -12.24 -23.32 -1.07
CA GLY A 170 -12.85 -23.17 -2.39
C GLY A 170 -14.39 -23.19 -2.33
N THR A 171 -15.00 -22.61 -3.34
CA THR A 171 -16.44 -22.70 -3.65
C THR A 171 -16.59 -23.03 -5.12
N GLU A 172 -17.66 -23.72 -5.50
CA GLU A 172 -17.99 -23.93 -6.93
C GLU A 172 -18.39 -22.61 -7.61
N LYS A 173 -18.92 -21.67 -6.83
CA LYS A 173 -19.33 -20.34 -7.29
C LYS A 173 -18.16 -19.36 -7.26
N ARG A 174 -18.04 -18.56 -8.32
CA ARG A 174 -17.06 -17.47 -8.45
C ARG A 174 -17.59 -16.17 -7.83
N ASP A 175 -17.95 -16.23 -6.55
CA ASP A 175 -18.64 -15.16 -5.82
C ASP A 175 -17.73 -14.30 -4.93
N ARG A 176 -16.47 -14.72 -4.74
CA ARG A 176 -15.48 -13.98 -3.94
C ARG A 176 -14.89 -12.84 -4.76
N VAL A 177 -14.79 -11.66 -4.17
CA VAL A 177 -14.26 -10.44 -4.81
C VAL A 177 -12.91 -10.06 -4.22
N PHE A 178 -12.09 -9.37 -5.00
CA PHE A 178 -10.83 -8.83 -4.51
C PHE A 178 -11.10 -7.68 -3.52
N CYS A 179 -10.52 -7.77 -2.33
CA CYS A 179 -10.63 -6.75 -1.28
C CYS A 179 -9.23 -6.28 -0.88
N HIS A 180 -9.02 -4.96 -0.85
CA HIS A 180 -7.78 -4.36 -0.34
C HIS A 180 -7.65 -4.50 1.18
N GLY A 181 -8.76 -4.36 1.92
CA GLY A 181 -8.78 -4.49 3.38
C GLY A 181 -8.36 -3.24 4.16
N ASP A 182 -7.76 -2.24 3.51
CA ASP A 182 -7.37 -0.95 4.12
C ASP A 182 -7.50 0.22 3.12
N LEU A 183 -8.63 0.27 2.41
CA LEU A 183 -8.87 1.28 1.38
C LEU A 183 -9.29 2.61 2.00
N ILE A 184 -8.34 3.35 2.57
CA ILE A 184 -8.57 4.64 3.23
C ILE A 184 -7.65 5.74 2.69
N TYR A 185 -7.92 7.00 3.05
CA TYR A 185 -7.32 8.17 2.41
C TYR A 185 -5.78 8.20 2.45
N HIS A 186 -5.15 7.69 3.52
CA HIS A 186 -3.68 7.66 3.62
C HIS A 186 -3.04 6.74 2.55
N ASN A 187 -3.78 5.75 2.06
CA ASN A 187 -3.33 4.80 1.02
C ASN A 187 -3.57 5.32 -0.41
N VAL A 188 -3.97 6.58 -0.57
CA VAL A 188 -4.11 7.20 -1.90
C VAL A 188 -3.18 8.40 -2.01
N LEU A 189 -2.28 8.33 -2.99
CA LEU A 189 -1.44 9.46 -3.38
C LEU A 189 -2.24 10.43 -4.25
N VAL A 190 -2.14 11.71 -3.94
CA VAL A 190 -2.70 12.81 -4.73
C VAL A 190 -1.60 13.73 -5.25
N HIS A 191 -1.85 14.31 -6.42
CA HIS A 191 -0.92 15.24 -7.05
C HIS A 191 -0.89 16.55 -6.26
N ARG A 192 0.32 17.02 -5.91
CA ARG A 192 0.50 18.12 -4.93
C ARG A 192 -0.09 19.47 -5.33
N LYS A 193 -0.43 19.68 -6.60
CA LYS A 193 -1.01 20.95 -7.08
C LYS A 193 -2.48 20.82 -7.46
N THR A 194 -2.85 19.74 -8.13
CA THR A 194 -4.19 19.53 -8.68
C THR A 194 -5.10 18.79 -7.70
N LEU A 195 -4.53 18.17 -6.67
CA LEU A 195 -5.22 17.35 -5.67
C LEU A 195 -5.98 16.18 -6.27
N GLN A 196 -5.64 15.79 -7.50
CA GLN A 196 -6.21 14.63 -8.17
C GLN A 196 -5.48 13.35 -7.72
N PRO A 197 -6.18 12.21 -7.58
CA PRO A 197 -5.55 10.93 -7.28
C PRO A 197 -4.56 10.54 -8.37
N VAL A 198 -3.42 10.01 -7.95
CA VAL A 198 -2.32 9.59 -8.83
C VAL A 198 -2.10 8.11 -8.74
N ALA A 199 -2.17 7.53 -7.54
CA ALA A 199 -2.03 6.09 -7.34
C ALA A 199 -2.67 5.64 -6.03
N LEU A 200 -3.17 4.41 -6.03
CA LEU A 200 -3.46 3.62 -4.85
C LEU A 200 -2.18 2.88 -4.44
N ILE A 201 -1.81 2.97 -3.16
CA ILE A 201 -0.63 2.33 -2.59
C ILE A 201 -1.03 1.40 -1.45
N ASP A 202 -0.13 0.47 -1.12
CA ASP A 202 -0.29 -0.59 -0.10
C ASP A 202 -1.25 -1.73 -0.49
#